data_AF-A0A0L0UZA3-F1
#
_entry.id   AF-A0A0L0UZA3-F1
#
_cell.length_a   1.000
_cell.length_b   1.000
_cell.length_c   1.000
_cell.angle_alpha   90.00
_cell.angle_beta   90.00
_cell.angle_gamma   90.00
#
_symmetry.space_group_name_H-M   'P 1'
#
loop_
_entity.id
_entity.type
_entity.pdbx_description
1 polymer ?
#
loop_
_entity_poly.entity_id
_entity_poly.type
_entity_poly.pdbx_seq_one_letter_code
_entity_poly.pdbx_strand_id
1 'polypeptide(L)'
;MQQQLHHRTNNTKQQLKTNDNQSQTTPNEKEKDTRKTHKLATPSQLAFNLRTWTFKRVFRFIISTITLLSLSIYVIVLVLKDWPPNGTTLNPDGSINLFQGDWWVSPNLTRADRIMLVIAHPDDECLFFSPTLLNLLSPRYVNRTEFNASPLKLNDHNTSIHKNLSPKAEQLRLESPMGHILSLSSGNAEGLGIKRAREMRASCWAFGISSEHCMVVDHPDLPDSMSVWWPEKTIIEFVEFYIKLWNIDAIITFDHHGVSGHINHRAIASALSRLVHSDPHFPMTFMLRSRSLIEKYTSIILSVPLSLYRHNRNHQQESLNMTSTPPMKRITDSRLSTHSSIFISTPTEYYEGRRAFNQHISQQIWFRRFWLVCSRYMWINELFRIIPIHHRFSDFEEFRKPSMAENIIFPSKIQKKK
;
A
#
# COMPACT_ATOMS: atom_id res chain seq x y z
N MET A 1 10.15 46.30 -50.74
CA MET A 1 11.25 45.49 -51.30
C MET A 1 10.77 44.03 -51.33
N GLN A 2 10.67 43.48 -52.54
CA GLN A 2 9.92 42.28 -52.99
C GLN A 2 10.36 40.93 -52.35
N GLN A 3 9.40 40.08 -51.92
CA GLN A 3 8.88 38.82 -52.53
C GLN A 3 9.79 37.55 -52.37
N GLN A 4 9.32 36.53 -51.63
CA GLN A 4 8.68 35.26 -52.05
C GLN A 4 9.68 34.14 -52.47
N LEU A 5 9.75 33.03 -51.72
CA LEU A 5 9.09 31.71 -51.97
C LEU A 5 9.50 31.02 -53.31
N HIS A 6 10.18 29.86 -53.25
CA HIS A 6 9.64 28.56 -53.71
C HIS A 6 10.64 27.38 -53.70
N HIS A 7 10.16 26.24 -53.20
CA HIS A 7 10.58 24.88 -53.53
C HIS A 7 10.46 24.57 -55.04
N ARG A 8 11.29 23.67 -55.60
CA ARG A 8 10.94 22.29 -56.06
C ARG A 8 11.96 21.67 -57.05
N THR A 9 12.37 20.43 -56.74
CA THR A 9 12.54 19.22 -57.59
C THR A 9 13.34 19.17 -58.91
N ASN A 10 14.21 18.14 -58.94
CA ASN A 10 14.35 17.07 -59.94
C ASN A 10 15.20 17.27 -61.22
N ASN A 11 16.18 16.34 -61.34
CA ASN A 11 16.32 15.32 -62.40
C ASN A 11 17.37 15.45 -63.53
N THR A 12 18.27 14.46 -63.50
CA THR A 12 18.77 13.57 -64.58
C THR A 12 19.91 13.94 -65.53
N LYS A 13 20.69 12.86 -65.80
CA LYS A 13 21.53 12.54 -66.98
C LYS A 13 22.90 13.25 -67.00
N GLN A 14 24.01 12.63 -67.41
CA GLN A 14 24.30 11.37 -68.09
C GLN A 14 25.84 11.18 -68.14
N GLN A 15 26.28 9.96 -68.45
CA GLN A 15 27.54 9.64 -69.18
C GLN A 15 28.88 9.82 -68.44
N LEU A 16 29.96 9.07 -68.70
CA LEU A 16 30.26 8.01 -69.68
C LEU A 16 31.47 7.21 -69.14
N LYS A 17 31.56 5.93 -69.53
CA LYS A 17 32.68 4.99 -69.29
C LYS A 17 33.91 5.32 -70.13
N THR A 18 35.10 4.94 -69.66
CA THR A 18 36.19 4.38 -70.49
C THR A 18 36.99 3.30 -69.74
N ASN A 19 37.31 2.24 -70.46
CA ASN A 19 38.04 1.03 -70.08
C ASN A 19 39.55 1.19 -70.29
N ASP A 20 40.36 0.34 -69.64
CA ASP A 20 41.47 -0.47 -70.22
C ASP A 20 42.16 -1.25 -69.09
N ASN A 21 42.90 -2.35 -69.27
CA ASN A 21 42.78 -3.60 -70.02
C ASN A 21 43.93 -4.52 -69.50
N GLN A 22 43.86 -5.83 -69.80
CA GLN A 22 44.90 -6.90 -69.63
C GLN A 22 45.08 -7.52 -68.22
N SER A 23 45.13 -8.85 -68.02
CA SER A 23 45.71 -9.92 -68.86
C SER A 23 45.17 -11.34 -68.54
N GLN A 24 44.84 -12.08 -69.62
CA GLN A 24 45.10 -13.50 -69.98
C GLN A 24 45.15 -14.64 -68.92
N THR A 25 44.28 -15.66 -69.08
CA THR A 25 44.60 -16.99 -69.68
C THR A 25 43.42 -17.98 -69.53
N THR A 26 43.13 -18.73 -70.59
CA THR A 26 42.18 -19.86 -70.75
C THR A 26 42.98 -21.06 -71.32
N PRO A 27 42.42 -22.24 -71.73
CA PRO A 27 41.12 -22.89 -71.48
C PRO A 27 41.27 -24.40 -71.10
N ASN A 28 40.17 -25.11 -70.81
CA ASN A 28 39.87 -26.35 -71.54
C ASN A 28 38.43 -26.86 -71.30
N GLU A 29 37.96 -27.62 -72.27
CA GLU A 29 36.60 -27.71 -72.78
C GLU A 29 36.12 -29.19 -72.78
N LYS A 30 34.79 -29.38 -72.94
CA LYS A 30 34.04 -30.58 -73.39
C LYS A 30 33.65 -31.64 -72.34
N GLU A 31 32.56 -32.42 -72.46
CA GLU A 31 31.23 -32.38 -73.11
C GLU A 31 30.54 -33.73 -72.73
N LYS A 32 29.19 -33.73 -72.56
CA LYS A 32 28.21 -34.84 -72.71
C LYS A 32 28.14 -36.07 -71.75
N ASP A 33 27.06 -36.06 -70.96
CA ASP A 33 25.87 -36.95 -71.01
C ASP A 33 26.01 -38.49 -70.92
N THR A 34 25.42 -39.13 -69.88
CA THR A 34 24.39 -40.20 -69.97
C THR A 34 24.11 -41.00 -68.67
N ARG A 35 22.80 -41.25 -68.43
CA ARG A 35 22.12 -42.43 -67.81
C ARG A 35 22.35 -42.90 -66.34
N LYS A 36 21.24 -42.75 -65.59
CA LYS A 36 20.42 -43.75 -64.86
C LYS A 36 21.02 -44.65 -63.74
N THR A 37 20.38 -44.52 -62.56
CA THR A 37 19.77 -45.55 -61.67
C THR A 37 20.29 -45.80 -60.25
N HIS A 38 19.34 -45.63 -59.31
CA HIS A 38 19.10 -46.26 -58.01
C HIS A 38 20.19 -46.27 -56.92
N LYS A 39 19.92 -45.55 -55.82
CA LYS A 39 20.01 -46.11 -54.46
C LYS A 39 18.96 -45.47 -53.53
N LEU A 40 18.24 -46.37 -52.87
CA LEU A 40 17.14 -46.20 -51.90
C LEU A 40 17.50 -45.23 -50.76
N ALA A 41 16.61 -44.28 -50.48
CA ALA A 41 16.64 -43.49 -49.25
C ALA A 41 16.09 -44.32 -48.07
N THR A 42 16.84 -44.36 -46.97
CA THR A 42 16.42 -44.90 -45.67
C THR A 42 15.59 -43.86 -44.89
N PRO A 43 14.71 -44.30 -43.96
CA PRO A 43 13.49 -43.61 -43.64
C PRO A 43 13.61 -42.55 -42.53
N SER A 44 12.80 -41.50 -42.71
CA SER A 44 12.10 -40.70 -41.68
C SER A 44 12.96 -40.13 -40.53
N GLN A 45 13.24 -38.82 -40.52
CA GLN A 45 12.28 -37.79 -40.05
C GLN A 45 11.64 -38.08 -38.69
N LEU A 46 12.41 -38.57 -37.72
CA LEU A 46 12.11 -38.34 -36.30
C LEU A 46 13.23 -37.54 -35.62
N ALA A 47 13.73 -36.51 -36.30
CA ALA A 47 14.48 -35.46 -35.63
C ALA A 47 13.46 -34.63 -34.85
N PHE A 48 13.32 -34.94 -33.56
CA PHE A 48 12.57 -34.15 -32.60
C PHE A 48 13.01 -32.68 -32.77
N ASN A 49 12.12 -31.86 -33.33
CA ASN A 49 12.31 -30.42 -33.46
C ASN A 49 12.26 -29.80 -32.04
N LEU A 50 13.30 -30.03 -31.24
CA LEU A 50 13.60 -29.23 -30.06
C LEU A 50 14.10 -27.88 -30.57
N ARG A 51 13.14 -27.05 -30.98
CA ARG A 51 13.32 -25.63 -31.27
C ARG A 51 13.94 -25.01 -30.02
N THR A 52 15.26 -24.80 -30.04
CA THR A 52 15.96 -24.08 -28.98
C THR A 52 15.41 -22.67 -28.98
N TRP A 53 14.48 -22.41 -28.06
CA TRP A 53 13.96 -21.07 -27.88
C TRP A 53 15.12 -20.19 -27.43
N THR A 54 15.37 -19.11 -28.18
CA THR A 54 16.36 -18.12 -27.73
C THR A 54 15.93 -17.60 -26.36
N PHE A 55 16.89 -17.41 -25.45
CA PHE A 55 16.64 -16.91 -24.09
C PHE A 55 15.69 -15.69 -24.08
N LYS A 56 15.84 -14.77 -25.05
CA LYS A 56 14.98 -13.60 -25.23
C LYS A 56 13.51 -13.92 -25.55
N ARG A 57 13.20 -15.04 -26.21
CA ARG A 57 11.83 -15.49 -26.48
C ARG A 57 11.22 -16.17 -25.25
N VAL A 58 11.99 -17.02 -24.56
CA VAL A 58 11.55 -17.65 -23.30
C VAL A 58 11.23 -16.58 -22.27
N PHE A 59 12.14 -15.63 -22.07
CA PHE A 59 11.97 -14.53 -21.11
C PHE A 59 10.75 -13.67 -21.42
N ARG A 60 10.54 -13.28 -22.69
CA ARG A 60 9.35 -12.51 -23.10
C ARG A 60 8.05 -13.28 -22.87
N PHE A 61 8.04 -14.58 -23.16
CA PHE A 61 6.88 -15.41 -22.92
C PHE A 61 6.57 -15.52 -21.43
N ILE A 62 7.57 -15.78 -20.58
CA ILE A 62 7.40 -15.84 -19.12
C ILE A 62 6.88 -14.52 -18.56
N ILE A 63 7.44 -13.38 -18.97
CA ILE A 63 6.94 -12.08 -18.50
C ILE A 63 5.49 -11.89 -18.96
N SER A 64 5.19 -12.17 -20.23
CA SER A 64 3.84 -12.00 -20.78
C SER A 64 2.82 -12.91 -20.10
N THR A 65 3.19 -14.12 -19.69
CA THR A 65 2.26 -15.02 -18.99
C THR A 65 2.04 -14.57 -17.56
N ILE A 66 3.10 -14.13 -16.85
CA ILE A 66 2.99 -13.56 -15.50
C ILE A 66 2.14 -12.29 -15.50
N THR A 67 2.33 -11.39 -16.48
CA THR A 67 1.54 -10.16 -16.57
C THR A 67 0.06 -10.46 -16.81
N LEU A 68 -0.26 -11.36 -17.73
CA LEU A 68 -1.64 -11.76 -18.01
C LEU A 68 -2.30 -12.43 -16.81
N LEU A 69 -1.58 -13.31 -16.10
CA LEU A 69 -2.08 -13.95 -14.89
C LEU A 69 -2.31 -12.92 -13.76
N SER A 70 -1.39 -11.97 -13.59
CA SER A 70 -1.55 -10.95 -12.56
C SER A 70 -2.71 -10.01 -12.87
N LEU A 71 -2.87 -9.62 -14.14
CA LEU A 71 -4.00 -8.80 -14.57
C LEU A 71 -5.33 -9.55 -14.42
N SER A 72 -5.39 -10.85 -14.72
CA SER A 72 -6.61 -11.63 -14.52
C SER A 72 -6.96 -11.74 -13.04
N ILE A 73 -5.98 -12.01 -12.16
CA ILE A 73 -6.17 -12.00 -10.70
C ILE A 73 -6.64 -10.62 -10.22
N TYR A 74 -6.04 -9.55 -10.71
CA TYR A 74 -6.44 -8.19 -10.36
C TYR A 74 -7.89 -7.90 -10.77
N VAL A 75 -8.30 -8.29 -11.98
CA VAL A 75 -9.70 -8.13 -12.42
C VAL A 75 -10.64 -8.96 -11.56
N ILE A 76 -10.30 -10.21 -11.25
CA ILE A 76 -11.09 -11.05 -10.33
C ILE A 76 -11.23 -10.37 -8.97
N VAL A 77 -10.13 -9.83 -8.45
CA VAL A 77 -10.11 -9.10 -7.18
C VAL A 77 -11.03 -7.90 -7.23
N LEU A 78 -11.02 -7.10 -8.30
CA LEU A 78 -11.91 -5.95 -8.43
C LEU A 78 -13.39 -6.36 -8.49
N VAL A 79 -13.71 -7.49 -9.12
CA VAL A 79 -15.08 -8.03 -9.19
C VAL A 79 -15.54 -8.56 -7.83
N LEU A 80 -14.64 -9.19 -7.09
CA LEU A 80 -14.91 -9.77 -5.76
C LEU A 80 -14.64 -8.79 -4.61
N LYS A 81 -14.18 -7.57 -4.90
CA LYS A 81 -13.86 -6.56 -3.89
C LYS A 81 -15.16 -6.12 -3.21
N ASP A 82 -15.34 -6.57 -1.98
CA ASP A 82 -16.47 -6.22 -1.11
C ASP A 82 -16.15 -5.05 -0.17
N TRP A 83 -15.09 -4.29 -0.47
CA TRP A 83 -14.65 -3.10 0.24
C TRP A 83 -14.62 -1.85 -0.67
N PRO A 84 -15.09 -0.66 -0.22
CA PRO A 84 -15.73 -0.38 1.07
C PRO A 84 -17.10 -1.06 1.21
N PRO A 85 -17.58 -1.32 2.45
CA PRO A 85 -18.83 -2.02 2.67
C PRO A 85 -19.97 -1.12 2.21
N ASN A 86 -20.63 -1.60 1.16
CA ASN A 86 -21.75 -0.96 0.48
C ASN A 86 -23.11 -1.33 1.10
N GLY A 87 -23.11 -2.13 2.17
CA GLY A 87 -24.30 -2.54 2.92
C GLY A 87 -25.21 -3.49 2.16
N THR A 88 -24.75 -4.09 1.05
CA THR A 88 -25.56 -5.02 0.26
C THR A 88 -25.52 -6.45 0.78
N THR A 89 -24.56 -6.79 1.65
CA THR A 89 -24.46 -8.12 2.24
C THR A 89 -25.20 -8.16 3.57
N LEU A 90 -26.28 -8.94 3.59
CA LEU A 90 -27.07 -9.23 4.78
C LEU A 90 -26.72 -10.62 5.29
N ASN A 91 -26.66 -10.76 6.60
CA ASN A 91 -26.67 -12.05 7.29
C ASN A 91 -28.03 -12.74 7.04
N PRO A 92 -28.12 -14.07 7.27
CA PRO A 92 -29.37 -14.83 7.06
C PRO A 92 -30.57 -14.33 7.89
N ASP A 93 -30.30 -13.61 8.98
CA ASP A 93 -31.30 -12.97 9.85
C ASP A 93 -31.77 -11.59 9.35
N GLY A 94 -31.23 -11.12 8.22
CA GLY A 94 -31.54 -9.81 7.64
C GLY A 94 -30.75 -8.65 8.22
N SER A 95 -29.85 -8.87 9.19
CA SER A 95 -28.92 -7.85 9.70
C SER A 95 -27.79 -7.58 8.69
N ILE A 96 -27.18 -6.39 8.69
CA ILE A 96 -25.99 -6.17 7.84
C ILE A 96 -24.82 -6.99 8.35
N ASN A 97 -24.08 -7.61 7.43
CA ASN A 97 -22.84 -8.26 7.76
C ASN A 97 -21.79 -7.22 8.21
N LEU A 98 -21.65 -7.06 9.53
CA LEU A 98 -20.69 -6.16 10.17
C LEU A 98 -19.24 -6.49 9.83
N PHE A 99 -18.98 -7.73 9.42
CA PHE A 99 -17.66 -8.24 9.04
C PHE A 99 -17.44 -8.19 7.52
N GLN A 100 -18.31 -7.50 6.76
CA GLN A 100 -18.12 -7.29 5.32
C GLN A 100 -16.80 -6.57 5.07
N GLY A 101 -15.94 -7.19 4.26
CA GLY A 101 -14.62 -6.65 3.92
C GLY A 101 -13.56 -6.78 5.02
N ASP A 102 -13.81 -7.51 6.11
CA ASP A 102 -12.80 -7.79 7.15
C ASP A 102 -11.62 -8.62 6.65
N TRP A 103 -11.84 -9.32 5.54
CA TRP A 103 -10.78 -9.92 4.78
C TRP A 103 -9.77 -8.88 4.28
N TRP A 104 -10.20 -7.68 3.90
CA TRP A 104 -9.33 -6.65 3.33
C TRP A 104 -8.79 -5.72 4.40
N VAL A 105 -9.62 -5.30 5.34
CA VAL A 105 -9.30 -4.25 6.30
C VAL A 105 -9.52 -4.76 7.72
N SER A 106 -8.59 -4.46 8.62
CA SER A 106 -8.72 -4.87 10.01
C SER A 106 -9.99 -4.25 10.63
N PRO A 107 -10.81 -5.03 11.37
CA PRO A 107 -12.02 -4.53 12.04
C PRO A 107 -11.76 -3.37 13.01
N ASN A 108 -10.51 -3.21 13.45
CA ASN A 108 -10.11 -2.09 14.30
C ASN A 108 -10.04 -0.77 13.51
N LEU A 109 -9.56 -0.83 12.27
CA LEU A 109 -9.44 0.33 11.40
C LEU A 109 -10.79 0.71 10.78
N THR A 110 -11.68 -0.27 10.57
CA THR A 110 -13.05 -0.02 10.09
C THR A 110 -13.91 0.72 11.12
N ARG A 111 -13.57 0.64 12.41
CA ARG A 111 -14.27 1.33 13.51
C ARG A 111 -13.76 2.73 13.83
N ALA A 112 -12.64 3.15 13.26
CA ALA A 112 -12.07 4.47 13.52
C ALA A 112 -12.83 5.55 12.74
N ASP A 113 -13.33 6.58 13.43
CA ASP A 113 -14.05 7.69 12.80
C ASP A 113 -13.09 8.81 12.36
N ARG A 114 -12.06 9.08 13.16
CA ARG A 114 -11.06 10.12 12.91
C ARG A 114 -9.69 9.49 12.71
N ILE A 115 -9.19 9.59 11.48
CA ILE A 115 -7.96 8.91 11.03
C ILE A 115 -6.92 9.97 10.69
N MET A 116 -5.75 9.90 11.31
CA MET A 116 -4.63 10.81 11.04
C MET A 116 -3.51 10.11 10.28
N LEU A 117 -3.11 10.66 9.15
CA LEU A 117 -1.90 10.29 8.43
C LEU A 117 -0.74 11.19 8.87
N VAL A 118 0.31 10.59 9.43
CA VAL A 118 1.54 11.29 9.82
C VAL A 118 2.64 10.97 8.80
N ILE A 119 3.05 12.00 8.07
CA ILE A 119 4.04 11.94 6.98
C ILE A 119 5.22 12.88 7.25
N ALA A 120 6.33 12.66 6.55
CA ALA A 120 7.51 13.48 6.71
C ALA A 120 7.45 14.72 5.82
N HIS A 121 7.01 14.58 4.56
CA HIS A 121 7.12 15.62 3.56
C HIS A 121 5.86 15.83 2.72
N PRO A 122 5.65 17.05 2.18
CA PRO A 122 4.52 17.35 1.29
C PRO A 122 4.69 16.67 -0.07
N ASP A 123 3.97 15.56 -0.31
CA ASP A 123 3.93 14.68 -1.49
C ASP A 123 3.75 13.21 -1.10
N ASP A 124 4.20 12.85 0.09
CA ASP A 124 4.20 11.51 0.67
C ASP A 124 2.79 10.91 0.67
N GLU A 125 1.79 11.74 0.98
CA GLU A 125 0.40 11.34 1.07
C GLU A 125 -0.12 10.80 -0.28
N CYS A 126 0.31 11.41 -1.37
CA CYS A 126 -0.06 10.98 -2.71
C CYS A 126 0.78 9.79 -3.18
N LEU A 127 2.10 9.85 -2.97
CA LEU A 127 3.05 8.90 -3.54
C LEU A 127 2.99 7.51 -2.89
N PHE A 128 2.60 7.46 -1.61
CA PHE A 128 2.62 6.23 -0.83
C PHE A 128 1.26 5.83 -0.28
N PHE A 129 0.36 6.79 0.01
CA PHE A 129 -0.87 6.54 0.76
C PHE A 129 -2.17 6.75 -0.04
N SER A 130 -2.10 7.06 -1.35
CA SER A 130 -3.31 7.24 -2.18
C SER A 130 -4.33 6.08 -2.06
N PRO A 131 -3.93 4.78 -2.18
CA PRO A 131 -4.87 3.68 -1.98
C PRO A 131 -5.51 3.70 -0.59
N THR A 132 -4.72 3.95 0.45
CA THR A 132 -5.18 3.98 1.84
C THR A 132 -6.18 5.10 2.07
N LEU A 133 -5.86 6.33 1.67
CA LEU A 133 -6.71 7.51 1.87
C LEU A 133 -8.04 7.36 1.13
N LEU A 134 -8.01 7.00 -0.17
CA LEU A 134 -9.22 6.89 -0.97
C LEU A 134 -10.15 5.78 -0.48
N ASN A 135 -9.59 4.65 0.00
CA ASN A 135 -10.41 3.55 0.52
C ASN A 135 -10.93 3.83 1.93
N LEU A 136 -10.15 4.49 2.80
CA LEU A 136 -10.58 4.76 4.19
C LEU A 136 -11.54 5.94 4.31
N LEU A 137 -11.40 6.95 3.45
CA LEU A 137 -12.26 8.14 3.47
C LEU A 137 -13.53 7.95 2.63
N SER A 138 -13.63 6.83 1.90
CA SER A 138 -14.84 6.49 1.17
C SER A 138 -16.04 6.35 2.12
N PRO A 139 -17.23 6.84 1.73
CA PRO A 139 -18.45 6.63 2.51
C PRO A 139 -18.70 5.14 2.71
N ARG A 140 -18.97 4.75 3.95
CA ARG A 140 -19.23 3.36 4.33
C ARG A 140 -20.44 3.26 5.24
N TYR A 141 -21.15 2.13 5.15
CA TYR A 141 -22.24 1.86 6.09
C TYR A 141 -21.67 1.41 7.42
N VAL A 142 -22.06 2.10 8.49
CA VAL A 142 -21.67 1.77 9.86
C VAL A 142 -22.92 1.47 10.67
N ASN A 143 -22.90 0.38 11.44
CA ASN A 143 -23.92 0.11 12.44
C ASN A 143 -23.41 0.57 13.82
N ARG A 144 -24.00 1.63 14.37
CA ARG A 144 -23.60 2.21 15.67
C ARG A 144 -24.41 1.67 16.86
N THR A 145 -25.21 0.61 16.70
CA THR A 145 -26.19 0.18 17.72
C THR A 145 -25.62 -0.34 19.04
N GLU A 146 -24.33 -0.66 19.15
CA GLU A 146 -23.73 -1.13 20.41
C GLU A 146 -23.06 -0.04 21.27
N PHE A 147 -22.86 1.18 20.76
CA PHE A 147 -21.98 2.16 21.42
C PHE A 147 -22.66 3.14 22.38
N ASN A 148 -24.01 3.23 22.38
CA ASN A 148 -24.75 4.14 23.26
C ASN A 148 -25.35 3.47 24.51
N ALA A 149 -25.00 2.22 24.80
CA ALA A 149 -25.29 1.63 26.11
C ALA A 149 -24.29 2.17 27.15
N SER A 150 -24.49 3.44 27.54
CA SER A 150 -24.01 3.90 28.85
C SER A 150 -24.49 2.91 29.91
N PRO A 151 -23.72 2.61 30.97
CA PRO A 151 -24.19 1.72 32.02
C PRO A 151 -25.42 2.37 32.65
N LEU A 152 -26.60 1.83 32.32
CA LEU A 152 -27.86 2.19 32.94
C LEU A 152 -27.65 2.00 34.44
N LYS A 153 -27.59 3.11 35.18
CA LYS A 153 -27.76 3.11 36.61
C LYS A 153 -29.09 2.41 36.88
N LEU A 154 -28.99 1.25 37.52
CA LEU A 154 -30.12 0.51 38.03
C LEU A 154 -30.73 1.37 39.16
N ASN A 155 -31.79 2.11 38.85
CA ASN A 155 -32.65 2.69 39.86
C ASN A 155 -34.06 2.10 39.66
N ASP A 156 -34.49 1.39 40.69
CA ASP A 156 -35.85 0.91 40.90
C ASP A 156 -36.87 2.05 40.73
N HIS A 157 -37.90 1.80 39.92
CA HIS A 157 -39.30 1.67 40.38
C HIS A 157 -40.29 1.77 39.21
N ASN A 158 -41.15 0.74 39.13
CA ASN A 158 -42.53 0.72 38.63
C ASN A 158 -42.97 1.82 37.64
N THR A 159 -43.18 1.44 36.38
CA THR A 159 -44.46 1.71 35.68
C THR A 159 -44.55 0.89 34.40
N SER A 160 -45.56 0.00 34.36
CA SER A 160 -46.02 -0.69 33.17
C SER A 160 -46.69 0.31 32.22
N ILE A 161 -46.05 0.63 31.09
CA ILE A 161 -46.73 1.29 29.96
C ILE A 161 -46.42 0.49 28.69
N HIS A 162 -47.45 -0.25 28.28
CA HIS A 162 -47.81 -0.66 26.93
C HIS A 162 -46.70 -0.85 25.89
N LYS A 163 -46.56 -2.13 25.54
CA LYS A 163 -46.17 -2.65 24.21
C LYS A 163 -46.61 -1.72 23.08
N ASN A 164 -45.63 -1.05 22.50
CA ASN A 164 -45.55 -0.66 21.08
C ASN A 164 -44.07 -0.38 20.77
N LEU A 165 -43.22 -1.40 20.89
CA LEU A 165 -41.95 -1.40 20.17
C LEU A 165 -42.28 -1.65 18.70
N SER A 166 -42.54 -0.56 17.97
CA SER A 166 -42.19 -0.50 16.56
C SER A 166 -40.73 -0.97 16.44
N PRO A 167 -40.37 -1.84 15.48
CA PRO A 167 -38.97 -2.17 15.27
C PRO A 167 -38.28 -0.86 14.94
N LYS A 168 -37.51 -0.31 15.89
CA LYS A 168 -36.56 0.77 15.61
C LYS A 168 -35.58 0.13 14.66
N ALA A 169 -35.82 0.30 13.36
CA ALA A 169 -34.91 -0.09 12.31
C ALA A 169 -33.52 0.37 12.74
N GLU A 170 -32.57 -0.57 12.79
CA GLU A 170 -31.15 -0.27 12.77
C GLU A 170 -30.90 0.70 11.62
N GLN A 171 -30.86 1.99 11.92
CA GLN A 171 -30.75 3.01 10.89
C GLN A 171 -29.28 3.07 10.50
N LEU A 172 -28.92 2.21 9.56
CA LEU A 172 -27.62 2.20 8.91
C LEU A 172 -27.37 3.59 8.34
N ARG A 173 -26.30 4.24 8.83
CA ARG A 173 -25.91 5.55 8.35
C ARG A 173 -24.72 5.38 7.42
N LEU A 174 -24.85 5.97 6.24
CA LEU A 174 -23.71 6.18 5.36
C LEU A 174 -22.89 7.31 5.96
N GLU A 175 -21.71 6.95 6.48
CA GLU A 175 -20.82 7.89 7.14
C GLU A 175 -19.45 7.87 6.45
N SER A 176 -18.86 9.04 6.28
CA SER A 176 -17.49 9.20 5.78
C SER A 176 -16.57 9.47 6.96
N PRO A 177 -15.54 8.63 7.18
CA PRO A 177 -14.52 8.91 8.18
C PRO A 177 -13.82 10.23 7.90
N MET A 178 -13.45 10.94 8.96
CA MET A 178 -12.72 12.19 8.87
C MET A 178 -11.23 11.90 8.74
N GLY A 179 -10.66 12.32 7.61
CA GLY A 179 -9.23 12.26 7.35
C GLY A 179 -8.52 13.49 7.88
N HIS A 180 -7.37 13.28 8.51
CA HIS A 180 -6.44 14.32 8.95
C HIS A 180 -5.05 14.00 8.39
N ILE A 181 -4.31 14.99 7.93
CA ILE A 181 -2.93 14.82 7.47
C ILE A 181 -2.03 15.79 8.22
N LEU A 182 -0.98 15.24 8.84
CA LEU A 182 0.07 15.96 9.51
C LEU A 182 1.40 15.68 8.81
N SER A 183 1.95 16.70 8.17
CA SER A 183 3.33 16.69 7.67
C SER A 183 4.24 17.38 8.66
N LEU A 184 5.28 16.69 9.10
CA LEU A 184 6.21 17.18 10.13
C LEU A 184 7.30 18.10 9.58
N SER A 185 7.41 18.24 8.26
CA SER A 185 8.32 19.17 7.61
C SER A 185 7.68 19.81 6.41
N SER A 186 8.07 21.05 6.09
CA SER A 186 7.58 21.77 4.91
C SER A 186 8.21 21.29 3.59
N GLY A 187 9.15 20.33 3.65
CA GLY A 187 9.87 19.86 2.46
C GLY A 187 10.83 20.93 1.91
N ASN A 188 11.42 21.74 2.78
CA ASN A 188 12.15 22.95 2.40
C ASN A 188 13.61 22.70 1.96
N ALA A 189 14.01 21.47 1.62
CA ALA A 189 15.39 21.16 1.21
C ALA A 189 15.87 22.01 0.01
N GLU A 190 14.96 22.41 -0.87
CA GLU A 190 15.22 23.24 -2.06
C GLU A 190 14.82 24.72 -1.87
N GLY A 191 14.45 25.15 -0.65
CA GLY A 191 13.93 26.50 -0.41
C GLY A 191 12.48 26.71 -0.87
N LEU A 192 11.75 25.63 -1.19
CA LEU A 192 10.38 25.66 -1.73
C LEU A 192 9.29 25.32 -0.68
N GLY A 193 9.60 25.35 0.61
CA GLY A 193 8.72 24.85 1.67
C GLY A 193 7.35 25.51 1.71
N ILE A 194 7.28 26.84 1.59
CA ILE A 194 6.00 27.59 1.56
C ILE A 194 5.13 27.15 0.36
N LYS A 195 5.76 26.92 -0.80
CA LYS A 195 5.06 26.47 -2.01
C LYS A 195 4.54 25.04 -1.81
N ARG A 196 5.41 24.13 -1.37
CA ARG A 196 5.08 22.71 -1.10
C ARG A 196 3.99 22.56 -0.04
N ALA A 197 3.98 23.40 0.99
CA ALA A 197 2.91 23.43 1.99
C ALA A 197 1.54 23.82 1.39
N ARG A 198 1.52 24.80 0.46
CA ARG A 198 0.28 25.16 -0.27
C ARG A 198 -0.17 24.05 -1.21
N GLU A 199 0.78 23.42 -1.91
CA GLU A 199 0.51 22.29 -2.81
C GLU A 199 -0.09 21.10 -2.05
N MET A 200 0.42 20.78 -0.87
CA MET A 200 -0.16 19.74 -0.01
C MET A 200 -1.57 20.07 0.47
N ARG A 201 -1.87 21.32 0.83
CA ARG A 201 -3.27 21.70 1.16
C ARG A 201 -4.22 21.51 -0.02
N ALA A 202 -3.78 21.81 -1.23
CA ALA A 202 -4.56 21.54 -2.44
C ALA A 202 -4.72 20.03 -2.71
N SER A 203 -3.68 19.23 -2.44
CA SER A 203 -3.74 17.77 -2.49
C SER A 203 -4.72 17.19 -1.46
N CYS A 204 -4.69 17.67 -0.22
CA CYS A 204 -5.66 17.31 0.83
C CYS A 204 -7.11 17.56 0.37
N TRP A 205 -7.37 18.74 -0.23
CA TRP A 205 -8.67 19.05 -0.81
C TRP A 205 -9.07 18.06 -1.92
N ALA A 206 -8.12 17.63 -2.74
CA ALA A 206 -8.37 16.63 -3.78
C ALA A 206 -8.79 15.26 -3.19
N PHE A 207 -8.29 14.88 -2.02
CA PHE A 207 -8.74 13.68 -1.28
C PHE A 207 -10.06 13.88 -0.51
N GLY A 208 -10.66 15.07 -0.55
CA GLY A 208 -11.87 15.39 0.23
C GLY A 208 -11.59 15.73 1.69
N ILE A 209 -10.35 16.05 2.04
CA ILE A 209 -9.95 16.45 3.39
C ILE A 209 -9.98 17.98 3.49
N SER A 210 -10.66 18.48 4.54
CA SER A 210 -10.70 19.92 4.83
C SER A 210 -9.30 20.47 5.07
N SER A 211 -9.04 21.71 4.66
CA SER A 211 -7.77 22.39 4.88
C SER A 211 -7.43 22.55 6.37
N GLU A 212 -8.44 22.61 7.25
CA GLU A 212 -8.28 22.68 8.71
C GLU A 212 -7.72 21.37 9.30
N HIS A 213 -7.90 20.26 8.59
CA HIS A 213 -7.40 18.94 8.95
C HIS A 213 -6.12 18.57 8.20
N CYS A 214 -5.48 19.55 7.55
CA CYS A 214 -4.26 19.35 6.76
C CYS A 214 -3.19 20.35 7.20
N MET A 215 -2.26 19.87 8.03
CA MET A 215 -1.23 20.71 8.66
C MET A 215 0.17 20.32 8.21
N VAL A 216 0.97 21.36 7.95
CA VAL A 216 2.38 21.25 7.60
C VAL A 216 3.16 22.02 8.63
N VAL A 217 4.01 21.31 9.37
CA VAL A 217 4.88 21.86 10.40
C VAL A 217 6.16 22.36 9.75
N ASP A 218 6.58 23.55 10.15
CA ASP A 218 7.86 24.14 9.77
C ASP A 218 8.66 24.41 11.04
N HIS A 219 9.56 23.49 11.39
CA HIS A 219 10.33 23.55 12.64
C HIS A 219 11.82 23.32 12.35
N PRO A 220 12.74 24.09 12.94
CA PRO A 220 14.19 23.99 12.67
C PRO A 220 14.77 22.61 13.02
N ASP A 221 14.22 21.94 14.04
CA ASP A 221 14.65 20.58 14.44
C ASP A 221 14.13 19.47 13.52
N LEU A 222 13.18 19.77 12.64
CA LEU A 222 12.57 18.81 11.70
C LEU A 222 12.87 19.20 10.23
N PRO A 223 14.15 19.38 9.85
CA PRO A 223 14.49 19.78 8.50
C PRO A 223 14.25 18.62 7.52
N ASP A 224 13.84 18.97 6.30
CA ASP A 224 13.87 18.03 5.18
C ASP A 224 15.32 17.69 4.82
N SER A 225 15.72 16.44 5.07
CA SER A 225 17.09 15.98 4.88
C SER A 225 17.17 14.47 4.73
N MET A 226 18.14 14.01 3.94
CA MET A 226 18.50 12.59 3.80
C MET A 226 19.54 12.12 4.84
N SER A 227 20.08 13.03 5.65
CA SER A 227 21.19 12.75 6.57
C SER A 227 20.88 13.03 8.05
N VAL A 228 19.88 13.85 8.34
CA VAL A 228 19.55 14.28 9.70
C VAL A 228 18.50 13.36 10.30
N TRP A 229 18.81 12.74 11.44
CA TRP A 229 17.82 12.01 12.23
C TRP A 229 17.04 12.99 13.11
N TRP A 230 15.72 13.01 12.97
CA TRP A 230 14.87 13.91 13.76
C TRP A 230 14.79 13.50 15.24
N PRO A 231 14.82 14.48 16.16
CA PRO A 231 14.67 14.20 17.59
C PRO A 231 13.26 13.67 17.89
N GLU A 232 13.19 12.48 18.48
CA GLU A 232 11.91 11.82 18.77
C GLU A 232 11.04 12.65 19.72
N LYS A 233 11.64 13.38 20.66
CA LYS A 233 10.92 14.24 21.60
C LYS A 233 10.06 15.28 20.86
N THR A 234 10.64 15.97 19.88
CA THR A 234 9.94 16.99 19.09
C THR A 234 8.82 16.38 18.25
N ILE A 235 9.05 15.21 17.64
CA ILE A 235 8.01 14.48 16.90
C ILE A 235 6.83 14.14 17.83
N ILE A 236 7.12 13.62 19.01
CA ILE A 236 6.12 13.23 20.01
C ILE A 236 5.27 14.43 20.42
N GLU A 237 5.90 15.57 20.75
CA GLU A 237 5.21 16.78 21.18
C GLU A 237 4.19 17.27 20.13
N PHE A 238 4.60 17.32 18.85
CA PHE A 238 3.69 17.69 17.77
C PHE A 238 2.57 16.67 17.55
N VAL A 239 2.90 15.38 17.51
CA VAL A 239 1.90 14.34 17.28
C VAL A 239 0.87 14.30 18.41
N GLU A 240 1.29 14.33 19.67
CA GLU A 240 0.38 14.36 20.82
C GLU A 240 -0.52 15.60 20.82
N PHE A 241 0.02 16.76 20.42
CA PHE A 241 -0.75 17.99 20.27
C PHE A 241 -1.88 17.82 19.25
N TYR A 242 -1.58 17.31 18.05
CA TYR A 242 -2.59 17.13 17.00
C TYR A 242 -3.56 15.97 17.27
N ILE A 243 -3.13 14.92 17.97
CA ILE A 243 -4.02 13.85 18.45
C ILE A 243 -5.11 14.44 19.35
N LYS A 244 -4.72 15.29 20.31
CA LYS A 244 -5.66 15.94 21.24
C LYS A 244 -6.53 16.97 20.53
N LEU A 245 -5.95 17.77 19.64
CA LEU A 245 -6.67 18.82 18.90
C LEU A 245 -7.77 18.24 18.01
N TRP A 246 -7.48 17.14 17.32
CA TRP A 246 -8.41 16.51 16.36
C TRP A 246 -9.13 15.27 16.91
N ASN A 247 -8.91 14.92 18.18
CA ASN A 247 -9.49 13.75 18.84
C ASN A 247 -9.28 12.43 18.06
N ILE A 248 -8.05 12.15 17.62
CA ILE A 248 -7.76 11.07 16.67
C ILE A 248 -7.96 9.67 17.26
N ASP A 249 -8.62 8.78 16.50
CA ASP A 249 -8.86 7.38 16.89
C ASP A 249 -7.81 6.40 16.34
N ALA A 250 -7.34 6.68 15.12
CA ALA A 250 -6.34 5.85 14.44
C ALA A 250 -5.28 6.69 13.72
N ILE A 251 -4.03 6.22 13.76
CA ILE A 251 -2.88 6.86 13.15
C ILE A 251 -2.31 5.93 12.09
N ILE A 252 -1.94 6.50 10.94
CA ILE A 252 -1.27 5.80 9.84
C ILE A 252 0.06 6.51 9.57
N THR A 253 1.13 5.76 9.42
CA THR A 253 2.46 6.31 9.10
C THR A 253 3.33 5.32 8.34
N PHE A 254 4.60 5.66 8.12
CA PHE A 254 5.61 4.77 7.57
C PHE A 254 6.10 3.74 8.58
N ASP A 255 6.65 2.61 8.10
CA ASP A 255 7.35 1.65 8.95
C ASP A 255 8.81 2.06 9.24
N HIS A 256 9.48 1.25 10.06
CA HIS A 256 10.87 1.45 10.47
C HIS A 256 11.91 1.43 9.32
N HIS A 257 11.50 1.01 8.12
CA HIS A 257 12.35 1.04 6.93
C HIS A 257 12.07 2.29 6.07
N GLY A 258 10.97 3.01 6.27
CA GLY A 258 10.72 4.30 5.61
C GLY A 258 10.65 4.20 4.08
N VAL A 259 9.99 3.15 3.58
CA VAL A 259 9.86 2.75 2.16
C VAL A 259 11.19 2.42 1.49
N SER A 260 12.05 3.41 1.33
CA SER A 260 13.36 3.33 0.67
C SER A 260 14.51 3.73 1.59
N GLY A 261 14.31 3.71 2.90
CA GLY A 261 15.35 4.03 3.88
C GLY A 261 15.41 5.50 4.26
N HIS A 262 14.40 6.31 3.89
CA HIS A 262 14.42 7.75 4.17
C HIS A 262 14.49 8.00 5.68
N ILE A 263 15.50 8.74 6.13
CA ILE A 263 15.79 8.93 7.55
C ILE A 263 14.61 9.56 8.30
N ASN A 264 14.04 10.65 7.77
CA ASN A 264 12.87 11.30 8.38
C ASN A 264 11.67 10.35 8.57
N HIS A 265 11.38 9.49 7.59
CA HIS A 265 10.26 8.53 7.69
C HIS A 265 10.53 7.50 8.81
N ARG A 266 11.78 7.05 8.92
CA ARG A 266 12.23 6.11 9.95
C ARG A 266 12.21 6.74 11.34
N ALA A 267 12.53 8.03 11.45
CA ALA A 267 12.47 8.77 12.71
C ALA A 267 11.03 8.87 13.22
N ILE A 268 10.06 9.16 12.34
CA ILE A 268 8.63 9.12 12.68
C ILE A 268 8.22 7.74 13.17
N ALA A 269 8.59 6.69 12.44
CA ALA A 269 8.26 5.32 12.80
C ALA A 269 8.84 4.92 14.18
N SER A 270 10.08 5.34 14.47
CA SER A 270 10.71 5.12 15.77
C SER A 270 9.94 5.81 16.90
N ALA A 271 9.66 7.10 16.75
CA ALA A 271 8.97 7.91 17.76
C ALA A 271 7.56 7.37 18.06
N LEU A 272 6.77 7.05 17.03
CA LEU A 272 5.41 6.53 17.19
C LEU A 272 5.39 5.13 17.80
N SER A 273 6.32 4.26 17.42
CA SER A 273 6.46 2.93 18.02
C SER A 273 6.74 3.02 19.52
N ARG A 274 7.60 3.97 19.94
CA ARG A 274 7.86 4.23 21.35
C ARG A 274 6.64 4.76 22.09
N LEU A 275 5.84 5.65 21.49
CA LEU A 275 4.60 6.15 22.09
C LEU A 275 3.58 5.03 22.31
N VAL A 276 3.32 4.21 21.30
CA VAL A 276 2.38 3.07 21.39
C VAL A 276 2.78 2.08 22.50
N HIS A 277 4.07 1.97 22.80
CA HIS A 277 4.55 1.12 23.89
C HIS A 277 4.53 1.79 25.26
N SER A 278 4.64 3.11 25.32
CA SER A 278 4.72 3.88 26.55
C SER A 278 3.35 4.23 27.12
N ASP A 279 2.39 4.60 26.27
CA ASP A 279 1.04 5.00 26.67
C ASP A 279 -0.01 3.95 26.25
N PRO A 280 -0.67 3.28 27.22
CA PRO A 280 -1.76 2.35 26.94
C PRO A 280 -3.00 2.98 26.28
N HIS A 281 -3.22 4.28 26.44
CA HIS A 281 -4.36 5.00 25.87
C HIS A 281 -4.07 5.59 24.49
N PHE A 282 -2.86 5.37 23.96
CA PHE A 282 -2.47 5.93 22.68
C PHE A 282 -3.33 5.39 21.53
N PRO A 283 -3.72 6.23 20.55
CA PRO A 283 -4.53 5.79 19.41
C PRO A 283 -3.92 4.63 18.63
N MET A 284 -4.79 3.85 17.98
CA MET A 284 -4.35 2.67 17.24
C MET A 284 -3.46 3.08 16.07
N THR A 285 -2.22 2.60 16.05
CA THR A 285 -1.24 3.01 15.04
C THR A 285 -0.95 1.90 14.04
N PHE A 286 -1.04 2.25 12.76
CA PHE A 286 -0.78 1.40 11.60
C PHE A 286 0.42 1.92 10.81
N MET A 287 1.27 1.02 10.35
CA MET A 287 2.47 1.33 9.59
C MET A 287 2.39 0.75 8.18
N LEU A 288 2.77 1.55 7.19
CA LEU A 288 2.89 1.13 5.80
C LEU A 288 4.13 0.25 5.63
N ARG A 289 3.91 -0.97 5.17
CA ARG A 289 4.97 -1.96 5.00
C ARG A 289 5.88 -1.63 3.83
N SER A 290 7.16 -1.47 4.13
CA SER A 290 8.24 -1.37 3.15
C SER A 290 8.47 -2.71 2.45
N ARG A 291 8.64 -2.64 1.12
CA ARG A 291 8.85 -3.81 0.26
C ARG A 291 10.20 -3.78 -0.44
N SER A 292 10.65 -4.93 -0.94
CA SER A 292 11.91 -5.02 -1.70
C SER A 292 11.86 -4.17 -2.97
N LEU A 293 13.03 -3.77 -3.51
CA LEU A 293 13.09 -2.93 -4.72
C LEU A 293 12.33 -3.53 -5.91
N ILE A 294 12.41 -4.85 -6.09
CA ILE A 294 11.68 -5.56 -7.14
C ILE A 294 10.18 -5.38 -6.94
N GLU A 295 9.68 -5.63 -5.73
CA GLU A 295 8.26 -5.46 -5.43
C GLU A 295 7.81 -4.01 -5.57
N LYS A 296 8.66 -3.02 -5.23
CA LYS A 296 8.32 -1.60 -5.37
C LYS A 296 8.02 -1.20 -6.80
N TYR A 297 8.82 -1.66 -7.78
CA TYR A 297 8.78 -1.17 -9.17
C TYR A 297 8.13 -2.14 -10.16
N THR A 298 7.61 -3.27 -9.69
CA THR A 298 6.90 -4.23 -10.55
C THR A 298 5.42 -3.90 -10.72
N SER A 299 4.94 -2.76 -10.19
CA SER A 299 3.54 -2.31 -10.28
C SER A 299 2.56 -3.47 -9.98
N ILE A 300 1.40 -3.52 -10.62
CA ILE A 300 0.43 -4.62 -10.47
C ILE A 300 1.00 -5.99 -10.85
N ILE A 301 1.97 -6.05 -11.79
CA ILE A 301 2.40 -7.29 -12.48
C ILE A 301 2.88 -8.39 -11.53
N LEU A 302 3.62 -8.06 -10.47
CA LEU A 302 4.09 -9.06 -9.50
C LEU A 302 3.46 -8.86 -8.11
N SER A 303 2.98 -7.65 -7.82
CA SER A 303 2.60 -7.28 -6.46
C SER A 303 1.21 -7.79 -6.05
N VAL A 304 0.21 -7.82 -6.93
CA VAL A 304 -1.17 -8.20 -6.56
C VAL A 304 -1.25 -9.67 -6.11
N PRO A 305 -0.85 -10.67 -6.93
CA PRO A 305 -0.99 -12.08 -6.54
C PRO A 305 -0.20 -12.43 -5.29
N LEU A 306 1.02 -11.91 -5.17
CA LEU A 306 1.91 -12.19 -4.05
C LEU A 306 1.41 -11.55 -2.75
N SER A 307 0.90 -10.32 -2.81
CA SER A 307 0.36 -9.64 -1.62
C SER A 307 -0.91 -10.33 -1.14
N LEU A 308 -1.80 -10.71 -2.06
CA LEU A 308 -3.01 -11.47 -1.74
C LEU A 308 -2.69 -12.85 -1.15
N TYR A 309 -1.74 -13.58 -1.74
CA TYR A 309 -1.32 -14.87 -1.21
C TYR A 309 -0.77 -14.75 0.21
N ARG A 310 0.10 -13.75 0.47
CA ARG A 310 0.67 -13.50 1.81
C ARG A 310 -0.43 -13.10 2.80
N HIS A 311 -1.33 -12.22 2.39
CA HIS A 311 -2.46 -11.78 3.20
C HIS A 311 -3.37 -12.96 3.56
N ASN A 312 -3.72 -13.78 2.57
CA ASN A 312 -4.54 -14.97 2.75
C ASN A 312 -3.91 -15.98 3.69
N ARG A 313 -2.62 -16.25 3.49
CA ARG A 313 -1.86 -17.16 4.34
C ARG A 313 -1.84 -16.69 5.79
N ASN A 314 -1.63 -15.40 6.04
CA ASN A 314 -1.61 -14.84 7.39
C ASN A 314 -2.98 -15.01 8.05
N HIS A 315 -4.06 -14.62 7.35
CA HIS A 315 -5.42 -14.75 7.85
C HIS A 315 -5.82 -16.21 8.13
N GLN A 316 -5.40 -17.16 7.27
CA GLN A 316 -5.66 -18.59 7.51
C GLN A 316 -4.92 -19.12 8.75
N GLN A 317 -3.65 -18.75 8.93
CA GLN A 317 -2.88 -19.13 10.13
C GLN A 317 -3.55 -18.62 11.41
N GLU A 318 -4.23 -17.48 11.35
CA GLU A 318 -4.94 -16.90 12.48
C GLU A 318 -6.21 -17.67 12.86
N SER A 319 -7.02 -18.06 11.87
CA SER A 319 -8.24 -18.86 12.10
C SER A 319 -7.96 -20.21 12.79
N LEU A 320 -6.81 -20.81 12.49
CA LEU A 320 -6.35 -22.09 13.06
C LEU A 320 -5.82 -21.93 14.50
N ASN A 321 -5.24 -20.76 14.83
CA ASN A 321 -4.73 -20.48 16.17
C ASN A 321 -5.85 -20.15 17.18
N MET A 322 -7.02 -19.73 16.71
CA MET A 322 -8.17 -19.39 17.56
C MET A 322 -8.99 -20.60 17.99
N THR A 323 -8.76 -21.76 17.36
CA THR A 323 -9.54 -23.00 17.55
C THR A 323 -8.79 -24.13 18.26
N SER A 324 -7.50 -23.96 18.59
CA SER A 324 -6.67 -25.01 19.20
C SER A 324 -6.08 -24.65 20.58
N THR A 325 -6.22 -25.56 21.54
CA THR A 325 -5.48 -25.57 22.83
C THR A 325 -3.96 -25.56 22.59
N PRO A 326 -3.13 -24.93 23.45
CA PRO A 326 -1.84 -24.40 23.04
C PRO A 326 -0.79 -25.52 22.89
N PRO A 327 -0.23 -25.78 21.70
CA PRO A 327 1.07 -26.40 21.62
C PRO A 327 2.14 -25.30 21.79
N MET A 328 3.22 -25.68 22.46
CA MET A 328 4.41 -24.90 22.79
C MET A 328 4.76 -23.85 21.71
N LYS A 329 4.46 -22.58 22.00
CA LYS A 329 4.55 -21.45 21.08
C LYS A 329 6.02 -21.13 20.78
N ARG A 330 6.46 -21.33 19.54
CA ARG A 330 7.70 -20.68 19.05
C ARG A 330 7.48 -19.17 19.05
N ILE A 331 8.37 -18.45 19.72
CA ILE A 331 8.47 -16.99 19.71
C ILE A 331 8.97 -16.57 18.32
N THR A 332 8.08 -16.56 17.33
CA THR A 332 8.40 -16.04 15.99
C THR A 332 7.17 -15.30 15.47
N ASP A 333 7.15 -13.98 15.61
CA ASP A 333 6.39 -12.95 14.86
C ASP A 333 4.89 -13.18 14.49
N SER A 334 4.25 -14.25 14.97
CA SER A 334 2.99 -14.77 14.41
C SER A 334 1.70 -14.15 14.97
N ARG A 335 1.81 -13.14 15.85
CA ARG A 335 0.65 -12.38 16.36
C ARG A 335 0.36 -11.08 15.59
N LEU A 336 1.07 -10.80 14.49
CA LEU A 336 0.87 -9.60 13.67
C LEU A 336 -0.32 -9.69 12.67
N SER A 337 -1.08 -10.79 12.64
CA SER A 337 -2.05 -11.07 11.56
C SER A 337 -3.41 -10.35 11.70
N THR A 338 -3.98 -10.21 12.91
CA THR A 338 -5.31 -9.60 13.22
C THR A 338 -5.40 -8.10 12.94
N HIS A 339 -4.35 -7.59 12.33
CA HIS A 339 -3.87 -6.24 12.40
C HIS A 339 -3.28 -5.79 11.07
N SER A 340 -3.18 -6.68 10.09
CA SER A 340 -2.83 -6.29 8.72
C SER A 340 -4.06 -5.89 7.93
N SER A 341 -3.97 -4.78 7.21
CA SER A 341 -4.98 -4.31 6.26
C SER A 341 -4.34 -4.17 4.89
N ILE A 342 -5.04 -4.57 3.83
CA ILE A 342 -4.61 -4.44 2.45
C ILE A 342 -5.63 -3.59 1.68
N PHE A 343 -5.14 -2.49 1.12
CA PHE A 343 -5.91 -1.62 0.24
C PHE A 343 -5.45 -1.82 -1.19
N ILE A 344 -6.39 -2.13 -2.09
CA ILE A 344 -6.12 -2.28 -3.51
C ILE A 344 -6.94 -1.24 -4.27
N SER A 345 -6.25 -0.40 -5.05
CA SER A 345 -6.88 0.66 -5.80
C SER A 345 -7.61 0.15 -7.04
N THR A 346 -8.81 0.68 -7.27
CA THR A 346 -9.46 0.63 -8.57
C THR A 346 -8.74 1.54 -9.57
N PRO A 347 -8.92 1.36 -10.90
CA PRO A 347 -8.37 2.29 -11.87
C PRO A 347 -8.83 3.74 -11.63
N THR A 348 -10.08 3.94 -11.22
CA THR A 348 -10.62 5.24 -10.84
C THR A 348 -9.87 5.84 -9.65
N GLU A 349 -9.68 5.08 -8.57
CA GLU A 349 -8.91 5.51 -7.40
C GLU A 349 -7.44 5.84 -7.76
N TYR A 350 -6.83 5.08 -8.68
CA TYR A 350 -5.50 5.38 -9.18
C TYR A 350 -5.44 6.75 -9.88
N TYR A 351 -6.45 7.08 -10.70
CA TYR A 351 -6.54 8.40 -11.34
C TYR A 351 -6.81 9.51 -10.33
N GLU A 352 -7.61 9.26 -9.29
CA GLU A 352 -7.85 10.22 -8.21
C GLU A 352 -6.57 10.51 -7.41
N GLY A 353 -5.80 9.48 -7.05
CA GLY A 353 -4.50 9.65 -6.40
C GLY A 353 -3.52 10.46 -7.27
N ARG A 354 -3.55 10.27 -8.59
CA ARG A 354 -2.78 11.10 -9.53
C ARG A 354 -3.30 12.53 -9.63
N ARG A 355 -4.63 12.74 -9.56
CA ARG A 355 -5.24 14.07 -9.54
C ARG A 355 -4.78 14.85 -8.30
N ALA A 356 -4.69 14.20 -7.15
CA ALA A 356 -4.11 14.78 -5.94
C ALA A 356 -2.61 15.08 -6.12
N PHE A 357 -1.83 14.13 -6.65
CA PHE A 357 -0.41 14.37 -6.91
C PHE A 357 -0.17 15.53 -7.89
N ASN A 358 -1.05 15.71 -8.88
CA ASN A 358 -0.93 16.80 -9.84
C ASN A 358 -1.01 18.20 -9.20
N GLN A 359 -1.48 18.32 -7.96
CA GLN A 359 -1.43 19.57 -7.19
C GLN A 359 -0.01 19.92 -6.73
N HIS A 360 0.90 18.94 -6.66
CA HIS A 360 2.31 19.13 -6.33
C HIS A 360 3.13 19.51 -7.56
N ILE A 361 2.87 20.70 -8.10
CA ILE A 361 3.51 21.21 -9.32
C ILE A 361 5.03 21.24 -9.16
N SER A 362 5.54 21.69 -8.00
CA SER A 362 6.97 21.76 -7.72
C SER A 362 7.65 20.38 -7.71
N GLN A 363 6.88 19.31 -7.51
CA GLN A 363 7.37 17.96 -7.36
C GLN A 363 7.20 17.09 -8.62
N GLN A 364 6.81 17.65 -9.77
CA GLN A 364 6.60 16.87 -10.99
C GLN A 364 7.89 16.56 -11.77
N ILE A 365 8.93 16.15 -11.07
CA ILE A 365 10.21 15.71 -11.66
C ILE A 365 10.14 14.27 -12.19
N TRP A 366 11.06 13.94 -13.11
CA TRP A 366 10.97 12.74 -13.94
C TRP A 366 10.90 11.43 -13.12
N PHE A 367 11.66 11.31 -12.04
CA PHE A 367 11.68 10.09 -11.23
C PHE A 367 10.40 9.91 -10.41
N ARG A 368 9.72 11.00 -10.04
CA ARG A 368 8.40 10.95 -9.42
C ARG A 368 7.32 10.58 -10.42
N ARG A 369 7.41 11.06 -11.66
CA ARG A 369 6.53 10.60 -12.75
C ARG A 369 6.72 9.11 -13.04
N PHE A 370 7.97 8.64 -13.04
CA PHE A 370 8.28 7.22 -13.13
C PHE A 370 7.67 6.43 -11.95
N TRP A 371 7.81 6.96 -10.72
CA TRP A 371 7.19 6.38 -9.53
C TRP A 371 5.68 6.23 -9.67
N LEU A 372 4.96 7.24 -10.14
CA LEU A 372 3.49 7.17 -10.31
C LEU A 372 3.03 6.02 -11.22
N VAL A 373 3.88 5.58 -12.15
CA VAL A 373 3.55 4.51 -13.11
C VAL A 373 3.98 3.15 -12.57
N CYS A 374 5.22 3.06 -12.08
CA CYS A 374 5.86 1.79 -11.75
C CYS A 374 5.68 1.38 -10.29
N SER A 375 5.36 2.32 -9.41
CA SER A 375 5.25 2.05 -7.97
C SER A 375 4.04 1.18 -7.65
N ARG A 376 4.28 0.11 -6.91
CA ARG A 376 3.20 -0.68 -6.28
C ARG A 376 2.34 0.17 -5.34
N TYR A 377 2.90 1.20 -4.69
CA TYR A 377 2.20 1.96 -3.66
C TYR A 377 1.09 2.85 -4.21
N MET A 378 1.06 3.06 -5.53
CA MET A 378 -0.09 3.69 -6.21
C MET A 378 -1.27 2.73 -6.39
N TRP A 379 -1.06 1.43 -6.19
CA TRP A 379 -2.04 0.38 -6.45
C TRP A 379 -2.38 -0.46 -5.22
N ILE A 380 -1.39 -0.72 -4.36
CA ILE A 380 -1.53 -1.59 -3.20
C ILE A 380 -0.83 -0.94 -2.01
N ASN A 381 -1.56 -0.82 -0.91
CA ASN A 381 -0.99 -0.50 0.39
C ASN A 381 -1.24 -1.67 1.35
N GLU A 382 -0.19 -2.08 2.05
CA GLU A 382 -0.30 -3.08 3.11
C GLU A 382 0.08 -2.39 4.41
N LEU A 383 -0.90 -2.21 5.28
CA LEU A 383 -0.72 -1.67 6.61
C LEU A 383 -0.64 -2.80 7.62
N PHE A 384 0.11 -2.60 8.69
CA PHE A 384 0.09 -3.47 9.86
C PHE A 384 0.02 -2.65 11.14
N ARG A 385 -0.77 -3.08 12.11
CA ARG A 385 -0.89 -2.41 13.41
C ARG A 385 0.28 -2.74 14.32
N ILE A 386 0.73 -1.74 15.07
CA ILE A 386 1.67 -1.91 16.18
C ILE A 386 0.87 -2.34 17.42
N ILE A 387 1.25 -3.49 17.99
CA ILE A 387 0.63 -3.99 19.21
C ILE A 387 1.44 -3.50 20.41
N PRO A 388 0.82 -2.79 21.37
CA PRO A 388 1.48 -2.44 22.61
C PRO A 388 2.05 -3.66 23.35
N ILE A 389 3.21 -3.50 23.99
CA ILE A 389 3.91 -4.60 24.69
C ILE A 389 3.01 -5.28 25.72
N HIS A 390 2.22 -4.51 26.48
CA HIS A 390 1.32 -5.05 27.49
C HIS A 390 0.22 -5.95 26.92
N HIS A 391 -0.27 -5.68 25.70
CA HIS A 391 -1.23 -6.54 25.01
C HIS A 391 -0.56 -7.77 24.37
N ARG A 392 0.74 -7.70 24.05
CA ARG A 392 1.47 -8.84 23.47
C ARG A 392 1.57 -10.03 24.44
N PHE A 393 1.69 -9.72 25.74
CA PHE A 393 1.90 -10.69 26.81
C PHE A 393 0.66 -10.92 27.70
N SER A 394 -0.50 -10.37 27.35
CA SER A 394 -1.73 -10.48 28.15
C SER A 394 -2.12 -11.93 28.48
N ASP A 395 -1.78 -12.87 27.60
CA ASP A 395 -2.16 -14.28 27.70
C ASP A 395 -1.14 -15.14 28.45
N PHE A 396 -0.01 -14.56 28.86
CA PHE A 396 1.04 -15.26 29.58
C PHE A 396 1.06 -14.76 31.02
N GLU A 397 0.29 -15.42 31.91
CA GLU A 397 0.27 -15.12 33.34
C GLU A 397 1.66 -15.15 34.00
N GLU A 398 2.60 -15.92 33.43
CA GLU A 398 3.97 -16.04 33.91
C GLU A 398 4.75 -14.72 33.85
N PHE A 399 4.48 -13.85 32.86
CA PHE A 399 5.09 -12.51 32.78
C PHE A 399 4.38 -11.47 33.65
N ARG A 400 3.21 -11.78 34.22
CA ARG A 400 2.56 -10.93 35.23
C ARG A 400 3.13 -11.15 36.63
N LYS A 401 3.72 -12.31 36.88
CA LYS A 401 4.34 -12.62 38.17
C LYS A 401 5.78 -12.12 38.14
N PRO A 402 6.20 -11.26 39.08
CA PRO A 402 7.59 -10.86 39.17
C PRO A 402 8.47 -12.10 39.29
N SER A 403 9.53 -12.15 38.49
CA SER A 403 10.51 -13.23 38.55
C SER A 403 11.11 -13.33 39.95
N MET A 404 11.70 -14.48 40.28
CA MET A 404 12.39 -14.66 41.56
C MET A 404 13.48 -13.59 41.76
N ALA A 405 14.15 -13.17 40.68
CA ALA A 405 15.13 -12.09 40.69
C ALA A 405 14.50 -10.72 40.96
N GLU A 406 13.36 -10.40 40.34
CA GLU A 406 12.64 -9.14 40.61
C GLU A 406 12.10 -9.07 42.03
N ASN A 407 11.66 -10.18 42.61
CA ASN A 407 11.23 -10.23 44.01
C ASN A 407 12.39 -10.06 45.00
N ILE A 408 13.61 -10.44 44.62
CA ILE A 408 14.82 -10.24 45.44
C ILE A 408 15.24 -8.76 45.41
N ILE A 409 15.13 -8.10 44.25
CA ILE A 409 15.58 -6.71 44.07
C ILE A 409 14.52 -5.71 44.53
N PHE A 410 13.24 -6.00 44.28
CA PHE A 410 12.09 -5.18 44.63
C PHE A 410 11.06 -6.02 45.40
N PRO A 411 11.25 -6.22 46.72
CA PRO A 411 10.30 -6.99 47.51
C PRO A 411 8.93 -6.31 47.49
N SER A 412 7.98 -6.92 46.77
CA SER A 412 6.59 -6.46 46.77
C SER A 412 6.05 -6.60 48.19
N LYS A 413 5.81 -5.47 48.88
CA LYS A 413 5.03 -5.49 50.12
C LYS A 413 3.61 -5.89 49.75
N ILE A 414 3.30 -7.17 49.92
CA ILE A 414 1.94 -7.68 49.88
C ILE A 414 1.17 -6.93 50.97
N GLN A 415 0.43 -5.88 50.59
CA GLN A 415 -0.59 -5.30 51.46
C GLN A 415 -1.66 -6.38 51.63
N LYS A 416 -1.61 -7.09 52.76
CA LYS A 416 -2.76 -7.87 53.23
C LYS A 416 -3.92 -6.88 53.40
N LYS A 417 -4.88 -6.92 52.49
CA LYS A 417 -6.21 -6.34 52.73
C LYS A 417 -6.75 -7.01 53.99
N LYS A 418 -6.99 -6.20 55.03
CA LYS A 418 -7.79 -6.59 56.20
C LYS A 418 -9.26 -6.59 55.83
#